data_AF-A0A665XFB8-F1
#
_entry.id   AF-A0A665XFB8-F1
#
_cell.length_a   1.000
_cell.length_b   1.000
_cell.length_c   1.000
_cell.angle_alpha   90.00
_cell.angle_beta   90.00
_cell.angle_gamma   90.00
#
_symmetry.space_group_name_H-M   'P 1'
#
loop_
_entity.id
_entity.type
_entity.pdbx_description
1 polymer ?
#
loop_
_entity_poly.entity_id
_entity_poly.type
_entity_poly.pdbx_seq_one_letter_code
_entity_poly.pdbx_strand_id
1 'polypeptide(L)'
;FYSCACRVMPGAPSLLPITVFAAAGDGKEEPTARVSLDELSLYTAPRQRESRYAAPEAGQLERSVATVRSLAEPYTSWFRVTYDKIKPKVQSVVQSGTDTYDYLKNPPKDFYPRAGVIGFTGVLGLVLARGSRMKKLVYPTVLLAVSSSLYYPEQAAAAVKSGGASVYECAVQGCAALERMLKPQSSSDKADPKP
;
A
#
# COMPACT_ATOMS: atom_id res chain seq x y z
N PHE A 1 8.53 -36.78 8.00
CA PHE A 1 7.28 -36.94 8.75
C PHE A 1 7.55 -36.66 10.22
N TYR A 2 7.26 -35.44 10.68
CA TYR A 2 7.04 -35.17 12.10
C TYR A 2 5.90 -34.16 12.20
N SER A 3 4.86 -34.58 12.92
CA SER A 3 3.58 -33.91 13.09
C SER A 3 3.71 -32.52 13.72
N CYS A 4 3.00 -31.55 13.12
CA CYS A 4 2.73 -30.26 13.72
C CYS A 4 1.44 -30.38 14.54
N ALA A 5 1.56 -30.39 15.87
CA ALA A 5 0.41 -30.40 16.79
C ALA A 5 -0.11 -28.96 16.94
N CYS A 6 -1.28 -28.68 16.34
CA CYS A 6 -2.02 -27.44 16.61
C CYS A 6 -2.58 -27.46 18.03
N ARG A 7 -2.13 -26.54 18.88
CA ARG A 7 -2.73 -26.29 20.19
C ARG A 7 -3.86 -25.28 20.03
N VAL A 8 -5.09 -25.77 20.17
CA VAL A 8 -6.30 -24.95 20.37
C VAL A 8 -6.20 -24.30 21.75
N MET A 9 -6.47 -22.99 21.83
CA MET A 9 -6.80 -22.32 23.08
C MET A 9 -8.15 -21.61 22.92
N PRO A 10 -9.17 -21.94 23.72
CA PRO A 10 -10.40 -21.20 23.82
C PRO A 10 -10.24 -20.09 24.88
N GLY A 11 -10.62 -18.87 24.55
CA GLY A 11 -10.54 -17.76 25.51
C GLY A 11 -11.31 -16.55 25.00
N ALA A 12 -12.63 -16.62 25.08
CA ALA A 12 -13.49 -15.45 24.91
C ALA A 12 -13.37 -14.57 26.18
N PRO A 13 -13.04 -13.28 26.07
CA PRO A 13 -13.29 -12.35 27.16
C PRO A 13 -14.72 -11.78 27.03
N SER A 14 -15.53 -12.01 28.06
CA SER A 14 -16.83 -11.38 28.26
C SER A 14 -16.67 -9.87 28.43
N LEU A 15 -17.40 -9.09 27.64
CA LEU A 15 -17.56 -7.64 27.83
C LEU A 15 -18.48 -7.39 29.04
N LEU A 16 -17.95 -6.78 30.09
CA LEU A 16 -18.76 -6.25 31.19
C LEU A 16 -19.13 -4.77 30.89
N PRO A 17 -20.40 -4.37 31.02
CA PRO A 17 -20.80 -2.97 30.84
C PRO A 17 -20.48 -2.14 32.09
N ILE A 18 -19.95 -0.94 31.88
CA ILE A 18 -19.74 0.08 32.92
C ILE A 18 -21.10 0.71 33.24
N THR A 19 -21.56 0.60 34.48
CA THR A 19 -22.75 1.29 34.98
C THR A 19 -22.32 2.62 35.60
N VAL A 20 -22.82 3.73 35.06
CA VAL A 20 -22.60 5.08 35.61
C VAL A 20 -23.75 5.38 36.58
N PHE A 21 -23.42 5.66 37.84
CA PHE A 21 -24.38 6.15 38.84
C PHE A 21 -24.37 7.69 38.78
N ALA A 22 -25.45 8.29 38.27
CA ALA A 22 -25.70 9.72 38.44
C ALA A 22 -26.49 9.89 39.75
N ALA A 23 -25.90 10.57 40.74
CA ALA A 23 -26.58 10.90 41.98
C ALA A 23 -27.66 11.95 41.70
N ALA A 24 -28.91 11.58 41.98
CA ALA A 24 -30.04 12.50 42.04
C ALA A 24 -29.86 13.45 43.23
N GLY A 25 -29.70 14.74 42.94
CA GLY A 25 -29.82 15.81 43.94
C GLY A 25 -31.26 16.33 43.92
N ASP A 26 -32.11 15.77 44.77
CA ASP A 26 -33.30 16.44 45.28
C ASP A 26 -32.88 17.25 46.51
N GLY A 27 -33.31 18.50 46.60
CA GLY A 27 -32.86 19.41 47.66
C GLY A 27 -33.41 20.81 47.50
N LYS A 28 -34.66 20.99 47.96
CA LYS A 28 -35.24 22.28 48.28
C LYS A 28 -34.56 22.92 49.51
N GLU A 29 -34.39 24.23 49.38
CA GLU A 29 -34.42 25.28 50.42
C GLU A 29 -33.18 25.50 51.33
N GLU A 30 -32.60 26.68 51.11
CA GLU A 30 -31.68 27.50 51.92
C GLU A 30 -32.03 27.59 53.42
N PRO A 31 -31.04 27.80 54.31
CA PRO A 31 -30.80 29.18 54.77
C PRO A 31 -29.33 29.55 55.08
N THR A 32 -28.90 30.66 54.48
CA THR A 32 -28.23 31.85 55.03
C THR A 32 -27.12 31.65 56.05
N ALA A 33 -25.86 31.72 55.59
CA ALA A 33 -24.73 32.14 56.42
C ALA A 33 -23.74 33.00 55.62
N ARG A 34 -23.46 34.18 56.16
CA ARG A 34 -22.60 35.26 55.64
C ARG A 34 -21.19 34.74 55.34
N VAL A 35 -20.79 34.73 54.07
CA VAL A 35 -19.39 34.53 53.67
C VAL A 35 -18.67 35.87 53.79
N SER A 36 -17.69 35.94 54.69
CA SER A 36 -16.84 37.11 54.93
C SER A 36 -15.94 37.39 53.72
N LEU A 37 -15.98 38.64 53.23
CA LEU A 37 -15.19 39.15 52.11
C LEU A 37 -13.66 39.11 52.31
N ASP A 38 -13.17 38.85 53.52
CA ASP A 38 -11.74 38.70 53.85
C ASP A 38 -11.09 37.44 53.27
N GLU A 39 -11.87 36.47 52.75
CA GLU A 39 -11.34 35.30 52.03
C GLU A 39 -11.19 35.53 50.51
N LEU A 40 -11.62 36.69 49.99
CA LEU A 40 -11.48 37.08 48.56
C LEU A 40 -10.21 37.90 48.26
N SER A 41 -9.18 37.83 49.12
CA SER A 41 -7.87 38.42 48.79
C SER A 41 -7.15 37.60 47.71
N LEU A 42 -7.43 37.93 46.44
CA LEU A 42 -6.88 37.34 45.22
C LEU A 42 -5.36 37.53 45.01
N TYR A 43 -4.63 38.15 45.94
CA TYR A 43 -3.19 38.41 45.82
C TYR A 43 -2.38 38.09 47.08
N THR A 44 -2.95 37.42 48.09
CA THR A 44 -2.14 36.91 49.21
C THR A 44 -1.35 35.68 48.74
N ALA A 45 -0.06 35.85 48.46
CA ALA A 45 0.85 34.73 48.23
C ALA A 45 0.83 33.81 49.47
N PRO A 46 0.50 32.52 49.32
CA PRO A 46 0.33 31.65 50.47
C PRO A 46 1.69 31.46 51.14
N ARG A 47 1.74 31.77 52.44
CA ARG A 47 2.89 31.46 53.30
C ARG A 47 3.23 29.97 53.12
N GLN A 48 4.50 29.73 52.82
CA GLN A 48 5.13 28.42 52.62
C GLN A 48 4.70 27.42 53.71
N ARG A 49 3.60 26.72 53.48
CA ARG A 49 3.43 25.35 53.98
C ARG A 49 4.08 24.50 52.92
N GLU A 50 5.04 23.69 53.34
CA GLU A 50 5.64 22.62 52.55
C GLU A 50 4.53 21.69 52.05
N SER A 51 3.86 22.06 50.96
CA SER A 51 3.12 21.12 50.14
C SER A 51 4.19 20.27 49.49
N ARG A 52 4.61 19.24 50.22
CA ARG A 52 5.30 18.08 49.68
C ARG A 52 4.58 17.79 48.37
N TYR A 53 5.25 18.01 47.25
CA TYR A 53 4.74 17.63 45.94
C TYR A 53 4.68 16.10 45.96
N ALA A 54 3.59 15.58 46.51
CA ALA A 54 3.21 14.20 46.37
C ALA A 54 2.82 14.11 44.90
N ALA A 55 3.63 13.39 44.12
CA ALA A 55 3.27 13.02 42.76
C ALA A 55 1.80 12.58 42.78
N PRO A 56 0.93 13.12 41.90
CA PRO A 56 -0.49 12.80 41.91
C PRO A 56 -0.65 11.28 42.00
N GLU A 57 -1.36 10.80 43.02
CA GLU A 57 -1.57 9.38 43.20
C GLU A 57 -2.23 8.85 41.93
N ALA A 58 -1.50 8.01 41.18
CA ALA A 58 -1.76 7.77 39.76
C ALA A 58 -3.25 7.58 39.49
N GLY A 59 -3.87 8.54 38.80
CA GLY A 59 -5.31 8.48 38.53
C GLY A 59 -5.66 7.19 37.78
N GLN A 60 -6.92 6.71 37.88
CA GLN A 60 -7.36 5.55 37.08
C GLN A 60 -7.02 5.69 35.59
N LEU A 61 -7.03 6.92 35.08
CA LEU A 61 -6.69 7.25 33.70
C LEU A 61 -5.18 7.13 33.41
N GLU A 62 -4.32 7.48 34.37
CA GLU A 62 -2.87 7.29 34.22
C GLU A 62 -2.50 5.81 34.25
N ARG A 63 -3.20 5.01 35.08
CA ARG A 63 -3.01 3.55 35.11
C ARG A 63 -3.48 2.89 33.81
N SER A 64 -4.60 3.32 33.24
CA SER A 64 -5.10 2.77 31.96
C SER A 64 -4.20 3.17 30.79
N VAL A 65 -3.75 4.42 30.71
CA VAL A 65 -2.79 4.88 29.69
C VAL A 65 -1.44 4.20 29.86
N ALA A 66 -0.96 3.98 31.08
CA ALA A 66 0.27 3.24 31.33
C ALA A 66 0.14 1.77 30.89
N THR A 67 -1.01 1.13 31.13
CA THR A 67 -1.28 -0.25 30.70
C THR A 67 -1.32 -0.34 29.17
N VAL A 68 -2.00 0.59 28.51
CA VAL A 68 -2.05 0.66 27.04
C VAL A 68 -0.65 0.91 26.45
N ARG A 69 0.15 1.79 27.06
CA ARG A 69 1.52 2.09 26.63
C ARG A 69 2.42 0.87 26.79
N SER A 70 2.36 0.18 27.93
CA SER A 70 3.13 -1.04 28.18
C SER A 70 2.78 -2.15 27.20
N LEU A 71 1.51 -2.28 26.82
CA LEU A 71 1.08 -3.23 25.78
C LEU A 71 1.53 -2.83 24.37
N ALA A 72 1.64 -1.52 24.09
CA ALA A 72 2.04 -1.01 22.78
C ALA A 72 3.56 -0.98 22.55
N GLU A 73 4.38 -0.88 23.61
CA GLU A 73 5.85 -0.90 23.54
C GLU A 73 6.42 -2.06 22.69
N PRO A 74 6.05 -3.34 22.93
CA PRO A 74 6.56 -4.45 22.13
C PRO A 74 6.09 -4.41 20.66
N TYR A 75 4.93 -3.82 20.37
CA TYR A 75 4.46 -3.65 19.00
C TYR A 75 5.25 -2.57 18.26
N THR A 76 5.50 -1.43 18.90
CA THR A 76 6.28 -0.34 18.31
C THR A 76 7.73 -0.74 18.03
N SER A 77 8.35 -1.56 18.89
CA SER A 77 9.71 -2.07 18.67
C SER A 77 9.81 -2.99 17.45
N TRP A 78 8.84 -3.91 17.29
CA TRP A 78 8.77 -4.79 16.11
C TRP A 78 8.52 -4.01 14.81
N PHE A 79 7.63 -3.03 14.84
CA PHE A 79 7.37 -2.15 13.69
C PHE A 79 8.61 -1.35 13.31
N ARG A 80 9.36 -0.82 14.29
CA ARG A 80 10.58 -0.05 14.06
C ARG A 80 11.64 -0.88 13.34
N VAL A 81 11.90 -2.10 13.83
CA VAL A 81 12.87 -3.02 13.21
C VAL A 81 12.46 -3.42 11.79
N THR A 82 11.16 -3.66 11.57
CA THR A 82 10.64 -4.05 10.25
C THR A 82 10.69 -2.88 9.28
N TYR A 83 10.34 -1.68 9.74
CA TYR A 83 10.41 -0.45 8.97
C TYR A 83 11.86 -0.12 8.59
N ASP A 84 12.82 -0.23 9.51
CA ASP A 84 14.23 0.00 9.23
C ASP A 84 14.81 -0.98 8.21
N LYS A 85 14.26 -2.19 8.08
CA LYS A 85 14.63 -3.16 7.03
C LYS A 85 13.99 -2.85 5.67
N ILE A 86 12.77 -2.34 5.66
CA ILE A 86 12.02 -2.08 4.42
C ILE A 86 12.40 -0.72 3.83
N LYS A 87 12.62 0.30 4.67
CA LYS A 87 13.01 1.65 4.29
C LYS A 87 14.16 1.68 3.26
N PRO A 88 15.32 1.02 3.48
CA PRO A 88 16.41 1.05 2.51
C PRO A 88 16.08 0.28 1.23
N LYS A 89 15.24 -0.77 1.29
CA LYS A 89 14.81 -1.51 0.09
C LYS A 89 13.92 -0.65 -0.79
N VAL A 90 12.94 0.03 -0.21
CA VAL A 90 12.06 0.93 -0.95
C VAL A 90 12.88 2.09 -1.51
N GLN A 91 13.78 2.67 -0.71
CA GLN A 91 14.65 3.75 -1.18
C GLN A 91 15.55 3.29 -2.33
N SER A 92 16.10 2.07 -2.28
CA SER A 92 16.90 1.49 -3.36
C SER A 92 16.09 1.25 -4.63
N VAL A 93 14.84 0.78 -4.51
CA VAL A 93 13.95 0.60 -5.67
C VAL A 93 13.55 1.94 -6.28
N VAL A 94 13.24 2.93 -5.44
CA VAL A 94 12.93 4.29 -5.89
C VAL A 94 14.14 4.90 -6.59
N GLN A 95 15.33 4.79 -6.01
CA GLN A 95 16.58 5.29 -6.61
C GLN A 95 16.88 4.58 -7.93
N SER A 96 16.79 3.25 -7.95
CA SER A 96 16.96 2.46 -9.17
C SER A 96 15.95 2.86 -10.25
N GLY A 97 14.71 3.16 -9.86
CA GLY A 97 13.66 3.66 -10.74
C GLY A 97 13.97 5.05 -11.29
N THR A 98 14.43 5.99 -10.45
CA THR A 98 14.81 7.34 -10.90
C THR A 98 16.03 7.31 -11.81
N ASP A 99 17.03 6.47 -11.50
CA ASP A 99 18.22 6.31 -12.34
C ASP A 99 17.85 5.72 -13.71
N THR A 100 16.94 4.75 -13.72
CA THR A 100 16.41 4.17 -14.97
C THR A 100 15.58 5.20 -15.74
N TYR A 101 14.78 6.02 -15.05
CA TYR A 101 13.98 7.07 -15.67
C TYR A 101 14.85 8.15 -16.32
N ASP A 102 15.89 8.62 -15.62
CA ASP A 102 16.83 9.60 -16.16
C ASP A 102 17.61 9.04 -17.36
N TYR A 103 17.95 7.74 -17.32
CA TYR A 103 18.56 7.04 -18.44
C TYR A 103 17.62 6.90 -19.65
N LEU A 104 16.32 6.65 -19.40
CA LEU A 104 15.29 6.60 -20.45
C LEU A 104 14.95 7.98 -21.02
N LYS A 105 15.14 9.05 -20.26
CA LYS A 105 14.87 10.43 -20.68
C LYS A 105 15.88 10.95 -21.69
N ASN A 106 17.13 10.50 -21.64
CA ASN A 106 18.17 10.78 -22.64
C ASN A 106 18.76 9.48 -23.19
N PRO A 107 17.99 8.69 -23.95
CA PRO A 107 18.42 7.37 -24.33
C PRO A 107 19.55 7.47 -25.36
N PRO A 108 20.66 6.74 -25.18
CA PRO A 108 21.63 6.56 -26.25
C PRO A 108 20.94 5.84 -27.41
N LYS A 109 21.31 6.18 -28.65
CA LYS A 109 20.62 5.75 -29.89
C LYS A 109 20.52 4.21 -30.03
N ASP A 110 21.38 3.47 -29.33
CA ASP A 110 21.43 2.01 -29.33
C ASP A 110 20.58 1.33 -28.24
N PHE A 111 19.91 2.07 -27.36
CA PHE A 111 19.24 1.47 -26.20
C PHE A 111 17.99 0.67 -26.58
N TYR A 112 17.05 1.25 -27.33
CA TYR A 112 15.82 0.55 -27.72
C TYR A 112 16.07 -0.68 -28.60
N PRO A 113 16.97 -0.64 -29.60
CA PRO A 113 17.33 -1.85 -30.35
C PRO A 113 17.90 -2.95 -29.45
N ARG A 114 18.80 -2.63 -28.51
CA ARG A 114 19.40 -3.61 -27.59
C ARG A 114 18.41 -4.15 -26.58
N ALA A 115 17.62 -3.28 -25.94
CA ALA A 115 16.58 -3.65 -24.99
C ALA A 115 15.49 -4.49 -25.67
N GLY A 116 15.14 -4.16 -26.92
CA GLY A 116 14.21 -4.93 -27.74
C GLY A 116 14.72 -6.34 -28.01
N VAL A 117 15.98 -6.51 -28.41
CA VAL A 117 16.59 -7.84 -28.62
C VAL A 117 16.65 -8.63 -27.31
N ILE A 118 17.08 -8.02 -26.20
CA ILE A 118 17.14 -8.70 -24.89
C ILE A 118 15.74 -9.13 -24.43
N GLY A 119 14.74 -8.26 -24.53
CA GLY A 119 13.36 -8.58 -24.20
C GLY A 119 12.79 -9.70 -25.10
N PHE A 120 13.02 -9.60 -26.41
CA PHE A 120 12.56 -10.59 -27.37
C PHE A 120 13.20 -11.96 -27.13
N THR A 121 14.51 -12.00 -26.89
CA THR A 121 15.22 -13.26 -26.56
C THR A 121 14.73 -13.88 -25.25
N GLY A 122 14.37 -13.06 -24.25
CA GLY A 122 13.77 -13.54 -23.01
C GLY A 122 12.38 -14.16 -23.21
N VAL A 123 11.50 -13.49 -23.97
CA VAL A 123 10.17 -14.02 -24.30
C VAL A 123 10.29 -15.28 -25.15
N LEU A 124 11.17 -15.28 -26.16
CA LEU A 124 11.44 -16.43 -27.00
C LEU A 124 11.95 -17.61 -26.15
N GLY A 125 12.89 -17.35 -25.24
CA GLY A 125 13.38 -18.32 -24.28
C GLY A 125 12.27 -18.88 -23.38
N LEU A 126 11.36 -18.05 -22.90
CA LEU A 126 10.21 -18.48 -22.08
C LEU A 126 9.23 -19.36 -22.86
N VAL A 127 8.94 -19.00 -24.11
CA VAL A 127 8.04 -19.77 -25.01
C VAL A 127 8.66 -21.14 -25.34
N LEU A 128 9.97 -21.19 -25.54
CA LEU A 128 10.70 -22.44 -25.74
C LEU A 128 10.79 -23.27 -24.44
N ALA A 129 10.97 -22.61 -23.29
CA ALA A 129 11.12 -23.26 -21.98
C ALA A 129 9.81 -23.85 -21.44
N ARG A 130 8.64 -23.28 -21.76
CA ARG A 130 7.31 -23.75 -21.32
C ARG A 130 6.84 -25.03 -22.05
N GLY A 131 7.78 -25.86 -22.46
CA GLY A 131 7.62 -26.95 -23.41
C GLY A 131 6.54 -27.97 -23.04
N SER A 132 5.62 -28.18 -23.99
CA SER A 132 4.94 -29.47 -24.20
C SER A 132 4.34 -29.54 -25.61
N ARG A 133 3.73 -28.45 -26.09
CA ARG A 133 3.11 -28.43 -27.44
C ARG A 133 3.56 -27.29 -28.34
N MET A 134 3.99 -26.17 -27.77
CA MET A 134 4.36 -24.99 -28.57
C MET A 134 5.57 -25.24 -29.48
N LYS A 135 6.58 -25.99 -28.99
CA LYS A 135 7.75 -26.36 -29.81
C LYS A 135 7.42 -27.17 -31.07
N LYS A 136 6.33 -27.95 -31.05
CA LYS A 136 5.91 -28.76 -32.20
C LYS A 136 5.29 -27.92 -33.32
N LEU A 137 4.84 -26.71 -33.03
CA LEU A 137 4.27 -25.80 -34.03
C LEU A 137 5.26 -24.70 -34.39
N VAL A 138 5.91 -24.09 -33.41
CA VAL A 138 6.85 -22.99 -33.65
C VAL A 138 8.02 -23.44 -34.52
N TYR A 139 8.57 -24.64 -34.29
CA TYR A 139 9.71 -25.12 -35.08
C TYR A 139 9.40 -25.31 -36.57
N PRO A 140 8.38 -26.08 -36.99
CA PRO A 140 8.05 -26.21 -38.40
C PRO A 140 7.50 -24.91 -39.02
N THR A 141 6.72 -24.11 -38.29
CA THR A 141 6.20 -22.85 -38.83
C THR A 141 7.31 -21.84 -39.11
N VAL A 142 8.26 -21.68 -38.18
CA VAL A 142 9.41 -20.79 -38.37
C VAL A 142 10.32 -21.32 -39.47
N LEU A 143 10.61 -22.63 -39.47
CA LEU A 143 11.46 -23.23 -40.50
C LEU A 143 10.83 -23.09 -41.89
N LEU A 144 9.52 -23.33 -42.02
CA LEU A 144 8.78 -23.15 -43.27
C LEU A 144 8.77 -21.69 -43.73
N ALA A 145 8.56 -20.74 -42.83
CA ALA A 145 8.59 -19.32 -43.15
C ALA A 145 9.98 -18.86 -43.64
N VAL A 146 11.05 -19.35 -43.00
CA VAL A 146 12.43 -19.06 -43.43
C VAL A 146 12.71 -19.73 -44.77
N SER A 147 12.26 -20.97 -44.95
CA SER A 147 12.45 -21.72 -46.20
C SER A 147 11.70 -21.09 -47.37
N SER A 148 10.46 -20.64 -47.14
CA SER A 148 9.67 -19.96 -48.16
C SER A 148 10.23 -18.56 -48.49
N SER A 149 10.78 -17.86 -47.50
CA SER A 149 11.43 -16.56 -47.70
C SER A 149 12.69 -16.67 -48.56
N LEU A 150 13.48 -17.74 -48.39
CA LEU A 150 14.69 -17.96 -49.18
C LEU A 150 14.39 -18.44 -50.61
N TYR A 151 13.35 -19.25 -50.77
CA TYR A 151 13.01 -19.84 -52.06
C TYR A 151 12.14 -18.91 -52.95
N TYR A 152 11.35 -18.01 -52.36
CA TYR A 152 10.51 -17.03 -53.08
C TYR A 152 10.44 -15.66 -52.37
N PRO A 153 11.51 -14.84 -52.44
CA PRO A 153 11.55 -13.53 -51.79
C PRO A 153 10.52 -12.53 -52.36
N GLU A 154 10.19 -12.62 -53.65
CA GLU A 154 9.21 -11.73 -54.31
C GLU A 154 7.77 -11.95 -53.79
N GLN A 155 7.37 -13.20 -53.55
CA GLN A 155 6.06 -13.49 -52.96
C GLN A 155 5.99 -13.08 -51.49
N ALA A 156 7.10 -13.22 -50.75
CA ALA A 156 7.18 -12.76 -49.37
C ALA A 156 7.09 -11.22 -49.29
N ALA A 157 7.78 -10.49 -50.17
CA ALA A 157 7.72 -9.03 -50.23
C ALA A 157 6.33 -8.52 -50.65
N ALA A 158 5.68 -9.19 -51.60
CA ALA A 158 4.30 -8.87 -51.99
C ALA A 158 3.31 -9.12 -50.85
N ALA A 159 3.44 -10.26 -50.15
CA ALA A 159 2.58 -10.61 -49.02
C ALA A 159 2.75 -9.64 -47.83
N VAL A 160 3.98 -9.18 -47.56
CA VAL A 160 4.25 -8.15 -46.55
C VAL A 160 3.63 -6.82 -46.94
N LYS A 161 3.74 -6.41 -48.22
CA LYS A 161 3.14 -5.16 -48.71
C LYS A 161 1.61 -5.20 -48.63
N SER A 162 0.99 -6.32 -49.00
CA SER A 162 -0.48 -6.47 -48.95
C SER A 162 -1.01 -6.66 -47.52
N GLY A 163 -0.25 -7.33 -46.65
CA GLY A 163 -0.65 -7.59 -45.27
C GLY A 163 -0.35 -6.45 -44.28
N GLY A 164 0.60 -5.56 -44.62
CA GLY A 164 1.09 -4.52 -43.72
C GLY A 164 0.01 -3.55 -43.23
N ALA A 165 -0.94 -3.17 -44.09
CA ALA A 165 -2.03 -2.26 -43.71
C ALA A 165 -2.97 -2.88 -42.66
N SER A 166 -3.32 -4.16 -42.82
CA SER A 166 -4.19 -4.87 -41.88
C SER A 166 -3.53 -5.06 -40.51
N VAL A 167 -2.23 -5.39 -40.50
CA VAL A 167 -1.45 -5.51 -39.26
C VAL A 167 -1.35 -4.16 -38.56
N TYR A 168 -1.18 -3.06 -39.31
CA TYR A 168 -1.16 -1.71 -38.77
C TYR A 168 -2.51 -1.33 -38.14
N GLU A 169 -3.63 -1.56 -38.82
CA GLU A 169 -4.97 -1.33 -38.27
C GLU A 169 -5.23 -2.14 -37.00
N CYS A 170 -4.83 -3.42 -36.99
CA CYS A 170 -4.93 -4.27 -35.80
C CYS A 170 -4.07 -3.74 -34.64
N ALA A 171 -2.85 -3.28 -34.93
CA ALA A 171 -1.97 -2.68 -33.93
C ALA A 171 -2.56 -1.38 -33.35
N VAL A 172 -3.08 -0.50 -34.21
CA VAL A 172 -3.75 0.74 -33.82
C VAL A 172 -5.00 0.42 -32.97
N GLN A 173 -5.80 -0.55 -33.38
CA GLN A 173 -6.97 -0.98 -32.63
C GLN A 173 -6.59 -1.60 -31.27
N GLY A 174 -5.50 -2.36 -31.21
CA GLY A 174 -4.95 -2.90 -29.97
C GLY A 174 -4.46 -1.81 -29.03
N CYS A 175 -3.75 -0.81 -29.55
CA CYS A 175 -3.35 0.38 -28.79
C CYS A 175 -4.57 1.14 -28.27
N ALA A 176 -5.58 1.39 -29.11
CA ALA A 176 -6.81 2.06 -28.71
C ALA A 176 -7.60 1.25 -27.66
N ALA A 177 -7.66 -0.08 -27.79
CA ALA A 177 -8.30 -0.95 -26.82
C ALA A 177 -7.55 -0.96 -25.47
N LEU A 178 -6.21 -0.97 -25.51
CA LEU A 178 -5.38 -0.89 -24.32
C LEU A 178 -5.54 0.46 -23.64
N GLU A 179 -5.58 1.56 -24.38
CA GLU A 179 -5.87 2.90 -23.85
C GLU A 179 -7.25 2.96 -23.19
N ARG A 180 -8.26 2.26 -23.75
CA ARG A 180 -9.61 2.16 -23.17
C ARG A 180 -9.62 1.41 -21.83
N MET A 181 -8.80 0.36 -21.69
CA MET A 181 -8.68 -0.38 -20.43
C MET A 181 -7.77 0.33 -19.41
N LEU A 182 -6.74 1.01 -19.89
CA LEU A 182 -5.75 1.74 -19.08
C LEU A 182 -6.27 3.10 -18.60
N LYS A 183 -7.40 3.60 -19.13
CA LYS A 183 -8.17 4.70 -18.52
C LYS A 183 -9.25 4.11 -17.60
N PRO A 184 -9.00 3.93 -16.30
CA PRO A 184 -10.08 3.64 -15.37
C PRO A 184 -10.69 4.99 -14.97
N GLN A 185 -11.97 5.19 -15.26
CA GLN A 185 -12.93 5.92 -14.39
C GLN A 185 -12.32 7.07 -13.53
N SER A 186 -11.90 8.19 -14.13
CA SER A 186 -11.47 9.38 -13.38
C SER A 186 -12.52 10.51 -13.33
N SER A 187 -13.75 10.25 -13.78
CA SER A 187 -14.94 11.09 -13.58
C SER A 187 -16.15 10.17 -13.79
N SER A 188 -17.09 9.95 -12.89
CA SER A 188 -17.71 10.83 -11.91
C SER A 188 -18.48 9.98 -10.88
N ASP A 189 -18.07 10.04 -9.61
CA ASP A 189 -18.99 9.81 -8.50
C ASP A 189 -19.18 11.18 -7.83
N LYS A 190 -20.13 11.95 -8.37
CA LYS A 190 -20.65 13.17 -7.74
C LYS A 190 -22.13 12.92 -7.54
N ALA A 191 -22.46 12.63 -6.28
CA ALA A 191 -23.80 12.55 -5.75
C ALA A 191 -24.64 13.76 -6.20
N ASP A 192 -25.78 13.47 -6.82
CA ASP A 192 -26.88 14.41 -6.93
C ASP A 192 -27.58 14.53 -5.56
N PRO A 193 -27.72 15.74 -4.98
CA PRO A 193 -28.66 15.99 -3.93
C PRO A 193 -30.05 16.20 -4.54
N LYS A 194 -31.00 15.39 -4.08
CA LYS A 194 -32.42 15.43 -4.41
C LYS A 194 -33.11 16.66 -3.79
N PRO A 195 -33.93 17.42 -4.54
CA PRO A 195 -35.06 18.15 -3.98
C PRO A 195 -36.30 17.24 -3.81
#